data_AF-A0A5C7LFB1-F1
#
_entry.id   AF-A0A5C7LFB1-F1
#
_cell.length_a   1.000
_cell.length_b   1.000
_cell.length_c   1.000
_cell.angle_alpha   90.00
_cell.angle_beta   90.00
_cell.angle_gamma   90.00
#
_symmetry.space_group_name_H-M   'P 1'
#
loop_
_entity.id
_entity.type
_entity.pdbx_description
1 polymer ?
#
loop_
_entity_poly.entity_id
_entity_poly.type
_entity_poly.pdbx_seq_one_letter_code
_entity_poly.pdbx_strand_id
1 'polypeptide(L)'
;MNTSLLNDDGVRTAVSSNLAKILKEQGKSIYWLMSALGVSSGTIYPIVRGVAVPSATLLANIATALEVSTDDILDPPAILRKSGKSRIVH
;
A
#
# COMPACT_ATOMS: atom_id res chain seq x y z
N MET A 1 5.33 5.32 -26.58
CA MET A 1 6.16 5.13 -25.36
C MET A 1 5.24 4.76 -24.23
N ASN A 2 5.30 3.51 -23.74
CA ASN A 2 4.43 3.01 -22.68
C ASN A 2 5.08 3.36 -21.33
N THR A 3 4.66 4.47 -20.72
CA THR A 3 5.09 4.81 -19.36
C THR A 3 4.41 3.86 -18.38
N SER A 4 5.22 3.05 -17.70
CA SER A 4 4.83 2.10 -16.65
C SER A 4 3.75 2.66 -15.73
N LEU A 5 2.62 1.96 -15.62
CA LEU A 5 1.48 2.30 -14.75
C LEU A 5 1.78 2.13 -13.24
N LEU A 6 3.04 1.88 -12.88
CA LEU A 6 3.56 1.81 -11.52
C LEU A 6 4.81 2.70 -11.45
N ASN A 7 4.62 4.02 -11.47
CA ASN A 7 5.66 4.92 -10.98
C ASN A 7 5.70 4.84 -9.44
N ASP A 8 6.84 5.17 -8.84
CA ASP A 8 6.99 5.12 -7.37
C ASP A 8 5.88 5.90 -6.67
N ASP A 9 5.39 6.98 -7.27
CA ASP A 9 4.27 7.79 -6.76
C ASP A 9 2.95 6.99 -6.65
N GLY A 10 2.62 6.19 -7.66
CA GLY A 10 1.45 5.32 -7.66
C GLY A 10 1.56 4.22 -6.61
N VAL A 11 2.75 3.64 -6.45
CA VAL A 11 3.04 2.63 -5.42
C VAL A 11 2.91 3.24 -4.03
N ARG A 12 3.50 4.41 -3.77
CA ARG A 12 3.38 5.11 -2.48
C ARG A 12 1.92 5.43 -2.14
N THR A 13 1.15 5.85 -3.13
CA THR A 13 -0.27 6.17 -2.97
C THR A 13 -1.10 4.93 -2.63
N ALA A 14 -0.88 3.81 -3.33
CA ALA A 14 -1.58 2.55 -3.06
C ALA A 14 -1.25 2.04 -1.65
N VAL A 15 0.04 1.94 -1.31
CA VAL A 15 0.48 1.44 0.00
C VAL A 15 -0.08 2.31 1.14
N SER A 16 0.04 3.63 1.06
CA SER A 16 -0.45 4.52 2.13
C SER A 16 -1.97 4.44 2.33
N SER A 17 -2.74 4.47 1.24
CA SER A 17 -4.20 4.40 1.29
C SER A 17 -4.70 3.05 1.80
N ASN A 18 -4.16 1.95 1.27
CA ASN A 18 -4.61 0.60 1.62
C ASN A 18 -4.19 0.23 3.03
N LEU A 19 -2.97 0.60 3.46
CA LEU A 19 -2.52 0.38 4.82
C LEU A 19 -3.41 1.10 5.83
N ALA A 20 -3.74 2.38 5.58
CA ALA A 20 -4.65 3.14 6.44
C ALA A 20 -6.05 2.52 6.50
N LYS A 21 -6.56 2.04 5.36
CA LYS A 21 -7.85 1.36 5.27
C LYS A 21 -7.87 0.06 6.07
N ILE A 22 -6.91 -0.84 5.84
CA ILE A 22 -6.82 -2.15 6.50
C ILE A 22 -6.70 -1.98 8.02
N LEU A 23 -5.85 -1.06 8.48
CA LEU A 23 -5.71 -0.76 9.91
C LEU A 23 -7.03 -0.30 10.52
N LYS A 24 -7.75 0.58 9.84
CA LYS A 24 -9.07 1.06 10.28
C LYS A 24 -10.09 -0.07 10.34
N GLU A 25 -10.14 -0.92 9.33
CA GLU A 25 -11.05 -2.08 9.26
C GLU A 25 -10.77 -3.11 10.38
N GLN A 26 -9.50 -3.28 10.75
CA GLN A 26 -9.08 -4.18 11.83
C GLN A 26 -9.08 -3.51 13.22
N GLY A 27 -9.44 -2.23 13.34
CA GLY A 27 -9.40 -1.49 14.61
C GLY A 27 -7.98 -1.32 15.19
N LYS A 28 -6.95 -1.43 14.34
CA LYS A 28 -5.53 -1.33 14.72
C LYS A 28 -4.99 0.08 14.47
N SER A 29 -4.07 0.53 15.31
CA SER A 29 -3.42 1.84 15.17
C SER A 29 -2.07 1.73 14.46
N ILE A 30 -1.55 2.85 13.98
CA ILE A 30 -0.17 2.93 13.46
C ILE A 30 0.85 2.55 14.54
N TYR A 31 0.59 2.93 15.79
CA TYR A 31 1.42 2.55 16.92
C TYR A 31 1.42 1.04 17.15
N TRP A 32 0.25 0.40 17.03
CA TRP A 32 0.14 -1.05 17.08
C TRP A 32 0.99 -1.70 15.99
N LEU A 33 0.94 -1.19 14.76
CA LEU A 33 1.74 -1.72 13.65
C LEU A 33 3.24 -1.57 13.91
N MET A 34 3.67 -0.41 14.40
CA MET A 34 5.07 -0.19 14.79
C MET A 34 5.53 -1.19 15.86
N SER A 35 4.69 -1.41 16.88
CA SER A 35 4.97 -2.36 17.95
C SER A 35 5.02 -3.80 17.43
N ALA A 36 4.09 -4.19 16.57
CA ALA A 36 4.01 -5.53 15.99
C ALA A 36 5.23 -5.84 15.10
N LEU A 37 5.76 -4.84 14.41
CA LEU A 37 6.91 -4.97 13.52
C LEU A 37 8.26 -4.72 14.20
N GLY A 38 8.27 -4.20 15.44
CA GLY A 38 9.49 -3.80 16.13
C GLY A 38 10.25 -2.66 15.45
N VAL A 39 9.53 -1.75 14.77
CA VAL A 39 10.13 -0.66 13.98
C VAL A 39 9.83 0.72 14.57
N SER A 40 10.71 1.69 14.29
CA SER A 40 10.55 3.06 14.75
C SER A 40 9.55 3.86 13.92
N SER A 41 9.10 4.97 14.49
CA SER A 41 8.24 5.97 13.84
C SER A 41 8.85 6.47 12.53
N GLY A 42 10.18 6.65 12.49
CA GLY A 42 10.92 7.08 11.29
C GLY A 42 10.82 6.11 10.11
N THR A 43 10.45 4.85 10.36
CA THR A 43 10.25 3.84 9.30
C THR A 43 8.80 3.85 8.79
N ILE A 44 7.82 3.85 9.70
CA ILE A 44 6.41 3.67 9.33
C ILE A 44 5.72 4.96 8.87
N TYR A 45 5.98 6.10 9.51
CA TYR A 45 5.29 7.35 9.14
C TYR A 45 5.56 7.81 7.70
N PRO A 46 6.77 7.71 7.15
CA PRO A 46 7.00 8.04 5.74
C PRO A 46 6.19 7.17 4.78
N ILE A 47 5.98 5.89 5.10
CA ILE A 47 5.16 4.97 4.29
C ILE A 47 3.69 5.35 4.37
N VAL A 48 3.18 5.55 5.58
CA VAL A 48 1.78 5.90 5.83
C VAL A 48 1.40 7.25 5.22
N ARG A 49 2.36 8.18 5.13
CA ARG A 49 2.18 9.50 4.48
C ARG A 49 2.40 9.46 2.96
N GLY A 50 2.76 8.32 2.37
CA GLY A 50 3.04 8.21 0.93
C GLY A 50 4.33 8.91 0.49
N VAL A 51 5.27 9.13 1.42
CA VAL A 51 6.57 9.78 1.17
C VAL A 51 7.65 8.76 0.79
N ALA A 52 7.56 7.53 1.29
CA ALA A 52 8.50 6.45 1.01
C ALA A 52 7.80 5.17 0.53
N VAL A 53 8.48 4.41 -0.33
CA VAL A 53 8.10 3.04 -0.69
C VAL A 53 8.75 2.08 0.31
N PRO A 54 8.02 1.16 0.95
CA PRO A 54 8.63 0.15 1.81
C PRO A 54 9.52 -0.79 0.99
N SER A 55 10.59 -1.30 1.59
CA SER A 55 11.31 -2.43 1.00
C SER A 55 10.39 -3.65 0.88
N ALA A 56 10.71 -4.57 -0.04
CA ALA A 56 9.93 -5.80 -0.22
C ALA A 56 9.82 -6.61 1.09
N THR A 57 10.89 -6.67 1.88
CA THR A 57 10.90 -7.32 3.20
C THR A 57 9.96 -6.62 4.19
N LEU A 58 10.00 -5.29 4.25
CA LEU A 58 9.11 -4.54 5.15
C LEU A 58 7.65 -4.69 4.73
N LEU A 59 7.36 -4.67 3.43
CA LEU A 59 6.02 -4.90 2.91
C LEU A 59 5.50 -6.30 3.27
N ALA A 60 6.32 -7.34 3.11
CA ALA A 60 5.97 -8.70 3.49
C ALA A 60 5.70 -8.82 5.01
N ASN A 61 6.50 -8.15 5.84
CA ASN A 61 6.29 -8.12 7.28
C ASN A 61 5.00 -7.40 7.66
N ILE A 62 4.69 -6.26 7.01
CA ILE A 62 3.42 -5.55 7.20
C ILE A 62 2.24 -6.46 6.84
N ALA A 63 2.30 -7.12 5.68
CA ALA A 63 1.27 -8.05 5.22
C ALA A 63 1.05 -9.19 6.23
N THR A 64 2.15 -9.78 6.71
CA THR A 64 2.13 -10.85 7.73
C THR A 64 1.51 -10.37 9.04
N ALA A 65 1.90 -9.20 9.55
CA ALA A 65 1.37 -8.64 10.80
C ALA A 65 -0.14 -8.30 10.70
N LEU A 66 -0.60 -7.95 9.51
CA LEU A 66 -2.00 -7.63 9.24
C LEU A 66 -2.82 -8.84 8.78
N GLU A 67 -2.18 -10.01 8.61
CA GLU A 67 -2.81 -11.23 8.09
C GLU A 67 -3.52 -11.01 6.73
N VAL A 68 -2.89 -10.23 5.86
CA VAL A 68 -3.34 -9.92 4.49
C VAL A 68 -2.27 -10.31 3.47
N SER A 69 -2.62 -10.30 2.20
CA SER A 69 -1.62 -10.46 1.13
C SER A 69 -0.89 -9.15 0.83
N THR A 70 0.30 -9.23 0.24
CA THR A 70 1.00 -8.03 -0.26
C THR A 70 0.22 -7.34 -1.38
N ASP A 71 -0.58 -8.09 -2.14
CA ASP A 71 -1.43 -7.56 -3.20
C ASP A 71 -2.54 -6.68 -2.63
N ASP A 72 -3.12 -7.02 -1.47
CA ASP A 72 -4.12 -6.18 -0.80
C ASP A 72 -3.56 -4.80 -0.41
N ILE A 73 -2.26 -4.71 -0.17
CA ILE A 73 -1.57 -3.46 0.18
C ILE A 73 -1.17 -2.71 -1.10
N LEU A 74 -0.77 -3.42 -2.15
CA LEU A 74 -0.32 -2.84 -3.42
C LEU A 74 -1.45 -2.54 -4.41
N ASP A 75 -2.65 -3.07 -4.21
CA ASP A 75 -3.76 -2.93 -5.16
C ASP A 75 -4.03 -1.44 -5.42
N PRO A 76 -3.81 -0.94 -6.64
CA PRO A 76 -4.01 0.46 -6.92
C PRO A 76 -5.48 0.82 -6.64
N PRO A 77 -5.74 1.86 -5.82
CA PRO A 77 -7.10 2.23 -5.46
C PRO A 77 -7.90 2.47 -6.75
N ALA A 78 -9.20 2.11 -6.73
CA ALA A 78 -10.05 2.10 -7.94
C ALA A 78 -9.99 3.39 -8.78
N ILE A 79 -9.69 4.53 -8.15
CA ILE A 79 -9.45 5.83 -8.79
C ILE A 79 -8.27 5.85 -9.78
N LEU A 80 -7.25 4.99 -9.60
CA LEU A 80 -6.07 4.85 -10.48
C LEU A 80 -6.25 3.75 -11.54
N ARG A 81 -7.32 2.93 -11.47
CA ARG A 81 -7.56 1.83 -12.43
C ARG A 81 -8.07 2.31 -13.82
N LYS A 82 -8.11 3.62 -14.09
CA LYS A 82 -8.50 4.16 -15.40
C LYS A 82 -7.35 4.04 -16.41
N SER A 83 -7.40 3.00 -17.26
CA SER A 83 -7.07 3.03 -18.71
C SER A 83 -6.66 1.67 -19.32
N GLY A 84 -7.30 0.55 -18.98
CA GLY A 84 -6.84 -0.76 -19.49
C GLY A 84 -7.91 -1.84 -19.70
N LYS A 85 -8.83 -1.64 -20.66
CA LYS A 85 -9.76 -2.58 -21.39
C LYS A 85 -11.20 -2.07 -21.37
N SER A 86 -11.68 -1.45 -22.45
CA SER A 86 -12.20 -2.05 -23.71
C SER A 86 -13.69 -2.43 -23.62
N ARG A 87 -14.52 -1.74 -24.41
CA ARG A 87 -15.68 -2.28 -25.16
C ARG A 87 -16.06 -1.24 -26.22
N ILE A 88 -15.40 -1.26 -27.38
CA ILE A 88 -16.14 -1.04 -28.62
C ILE A 88 -16.59 -2.43 -29.03
N VAL A 89 -17.86 -2.70 -28.78
CA VAL A 89 -18.57 -3.90 -29.22
C VAL A 89 -19.27 -3.54 -30.52
N HIS A 90 -19.04 -4.38 -31.54
CA HIS A 90 -19.68 -4.48 -32.85
C HIS A 90 -19.62 -3.27 -33.80
#